data_AF-A0A497MTN6-F1
#
_entry.id   AF-A0A497MTN6-F1
#
_cell.length_a   1.000
_cell.length_b   1.000
_cell.length_c   1.000
_cell.angle_alpha   90.00
_cell.angle_beta   90.00
_cell.angle_gamma   90.00
#
_symmetry.space_group_name_H-M   'P 1'
#
loop_
_entity.id
_entity.type
_entity.pdbx_description
1 polymer ?
#
loop_
_entity_poly.entity_id
_entity_poly.type
_entity_poly.pdbx_seq_one_letter_code
_entity_poly.pdbx_strand_id
1 'polypeptide(L)'
;MATSIKICNVVASVDFGQRIPLRNVGKAFSIPLTRRNRFPGLVVRLQKPKTVNLIFSTGKMICTGSSSEQGVRRAVKKVVDKLENRGVKLRGKPQVKIQNVVALLDFGKKINLEKAAKSLTKTIYEPEQFPGLIYQLDQPKTVALLFSNGKAVLTGARSKREVEEAVRKLEKALFRKGRRRRVKASGRGEPPVSSLQRALEILEATYSLCEFCGSSCEVCPYPNLGVYVEKASEETLKYTSLLASPEKCRKGFYVKPKREISLLLRNSAEDLRDLLVRLLSEQVNLEALQLA
;
A
#
# COMPACT_ATOMS: atom_id res chain seq x y z
N MET A 1 -13.47 -22.16 18.96
CA MET A 1 -13.55 -20.73 19.32
C MET A 1 -13.58 -19.92 18.05
N ALA A 2 -14.50 -18.95 17.94
CA ALA A 2 -14.62 -18.06 16.78
C ALA A 2 -13.61 -16.91 16.89
N THR A 3 -13.05 -16.47 15.77
CA THR A 3 -12.13 -15.32 15.73
C THR A 3 -12.85 -14.03 16.13
N SER A 4 -12.25 -13.28 17.07
CA SER A 4 -12.75 -11.97 17.47
C SER A 4 -12.30 -10.91 16.46
N ILE A 5 -13.21 -10.04 16.04
CA ILE A 5 -12.96 -8.95 15.09
C ILE A 5 -13.35 -7.62 15.75
N LYS A 6 -12.40 -6.69 15.88
CA LYS A 6 -12.63 -5.34 16.41
C LYS A 6 -12.21 -4.28 15.40
N ILE A 7 -13.17 -3.55 14.84
CA ILE A 7 -12.87 -2.38 14.01
C ILE A 7 -12.29 -1.27 14.88
N CYS A 8 -11.11 -0.78 14.50
CA CYS A 8 -10.38 0.21 15.28
C CYS A 8 -10.36 1.58 14.59
N ASN A 9 -10.32 1.60 13.26
CA ASN A 9 -10.36 2.85 12.52
C ASN A 9 -11.04 2.67 11.16
N VAL A 10 -11.73 3.72 10.73
CA VAL A 10 -12.34 3.86 9.42
C VAL A 10 -11.90 5.20 8.84
N VAL A 11 -11.34 5.15 7.65
CA VAL A 11 -10.93 6.31 6.87
C VAL A 11 -11.89 6.47 5.70
N ALA A 12 -12.40 7.67 5.51
CA ALA A 12 -13.25 7.99 4.37
C ALA A 12 -12.79 9.25 3.66
N SER A 13 -12.93 9.24 2.34
CA SER A 13 -12.91 10.44 1.53
C SER A 13 -14.32 10.98 1.39
N VAL A 14 -14.45 12.28 1.41
CA VAL A 14 -15.70 13.00 1.26
C VAL A 14 -15.52 14.03 0.16
N ASP A 15 -16.50 14.11 -0.74
CA ASP A 15 -16.55 15.10 -1.80
C ASP A 15 -17.80 15.96 -1.63
N PHE A 16 -17.61 17.27 -1.45
CA PHE A 16 -18.71 18.22 -1.36
C PHE A 16 -19.28 18.63 -2.73
N GLY A 17 -18.64 18.22 -3.84
CA GLY A 17 -19.07 18.54 -5.21
C GLY A 17 -18.90 20.01 -5.58
N GLN A 18 -18.17 20.78 -4.76
CA GLN A 18 -17.93 22.21 -4.94
C GLN A 18 -16.69 22.66 -4.18
N ARG A 19 -16.02 23.72 -4.66
CA ARG A 19 -14.95 24.35 -3.89
C ARG A 19 -15.48 24.95 -2.59
N ILE A 20 -14.69 24.80 -1.53
CA ILE A 20 -14.99 25.38 -0.22
C ILE A 20 -13.81 26.26 0.18
N PRO A 21 -13.93 27.60 0.14
CA PRO A 21 -12.87 28.48 0.59
C PRO A 21 -12.48 28.17 2.04
N LEU A 22 -11.19 27.87 2.27
CA LEU A 22 -10.69 27.51 3.60
C LEU A 22 -10.94 28.62 4.63
N ARG A 23 -11.04 29.87 4.20
CA ARG A 23 -11.43 30.98 5.06
C ARG A 23 -12.79 30.77 5.73
N ASN A 24 -13.74 30.21 5.00
CA ASN A 24 -15.08 29.95 5.52
C ASN A 24 -15.08 28.78 6.51
N VAL A 25 -14.29 27.74 6.22
CA VAL A 25 -14.07 26.62 7.15
C VAL A 25 -13.39 27.11 8.43
N GLY A 26 -12.34 27.92 8.32
CA GLY A 26 -11.63 28.50 9.45
C GLY A 26 -12.56 29.31 10.35
N LYS A 27 -13.39 30.17 9.76
CA LYS A 27 -14.44 30.91 10.49
C LYS A 27 -15.47 29.99 11.15
N ALA A 28 -15.94 28.96 10.44
CA ALA A 28 -16.98 28.06 10.95
C ALA A 28 -16.52 27.24 12.18
N PHE A 29 -15.22 26.97 12.27
CA PHE A 29 -14.63 26.17 13.35
C PHE A 29 -13.73 26.97 14.29
N SER A 30 -13.73 28.31 14.19
CA SER A 30 -12.88 29.22 14.97
C SER A 30 -11.39 28.84 14.90
N ILE A 31 -10.92 28.42 13.72
CA ILE A 31 -9.53 28.03 13.48
C ILE A 31 -8.75 29.24 12.93
N PRO A 32 -7.65 29.67 13.57
CA PRO A 32 -6.79 30.73 13.06
C PRO A 32 -6.17 30.36 11.72
N LEU A 33 -6.30 31.23 10.73
CA LEU A 33 -5.69 31.07 9.41
C LEU A 33 -4.32 31.75 9.43
N THR A 34 -3.29 31.07 9.92
CA THR A 34 -1.93 31.61 9.89
C THR A 34 -1.30 31.35 8.51
N ARG A 35 -0.62 32.37 7.97
CA ARG A 35 0.08 32.28 6.66
C ARG A 35 1.24 31.28 6.64
N ARG A 36 1.65 30.75 7.80
CA ARG A 36 2.76 29.79 7.96
C ARG A 36 2.35 28.32 7.84
N ASN A 37 1.13 28.02 7.38
CA ASN A 37 0.68 26.65 7.31
C ASN A 37 1.25 25.93 6.06
N ARG A 38 2.23 25.04 6.26
CA ARG A 38 2.82 24.20 5.19
C ARG A 38 1.83 23.17 4.60
N PHE A 39 0.70 22.94 5.26
CA PHE A 39 -0.31 21.96 4.85
C PHE A 39 -1.41 22.63 4.00
N PRO A 40 -1.75 22.08 2.81
CA PRO A 40 -2.69 22.70 1.86
C PRO A 40 -4.17 22.67 2.29
N GLY A 41 -4.49 22.03 3.40
CA GLY A 41 -5.85 21.93 3.95
C GLY A 41 -5.99 22.51 5.35
N LEU A 42 -7.21 22.47 5.89
CA LEU A 42 -7.51 22.77 7.28
C LEU A 42 -7.83 21.51 8.06
N VAL A 43 -7.31 21.45 9.29
CA VAL A 43 -7.51 20.33 10.20
C VAL A 43 -8.64 20.67 11.16
N VAL A 44 -9.80 20.06 10.96
CA VAL A 44 -10.97 20.19 11.84
C VAL A 44 -11.07 18.98 12.74
N ARG A 45 -10.98 19.20 14.06
CA ARG A 45 -11.13 18.14 15.07
C ARG A 45 -12.53 18.18 15.67
N LEU A 46 -13.23 17.05 15.65
CA LEU A 46 -14.49 16.86 16.37
C LEU A 46 -14.26 15.98 17.59
N GLN A 47 -14.92 16.30 18.70
CA GLN A 47 -14.83 15.51 19.93
C GLN A 47 -15.82 14.33 19.96
N LYS A 48 -17.01 14.50 19.37
CA LYS A 48 -18.08 13.48 19.36
C LYS A 48 -18.73 13.39 17.97
N PRO A 49 -18.49 12.33 17.19
CA PRO A 49 -17.47 11.30 17.39
C PRO A 49 -16.06 11.90 17.29
N LYS A 50 -15.09 11.33 18.03
CA LYS A 50 -13.70 11.76 18.00
C LYS A 50 -13.12 11.51 16.60
N THR A 51 -12.95 12.58 15.82
CA THR A 51 -12.51 12.48 14.42
C THR A 51 -11.63 13.66 14.04
N VAL A 52 -10.75 13.41 13.07
CA VAL A 52 -9.94 14.44 12.42
C VAL A 52 -10.40 14.52 10.97
N ASN A 53 -10.75 15.73 10.55
CA ASN A 53 -11.29 16.03 9.23
C ASN A 53 -10.32 16.99 8.54
N LEU A 54 -9.63 16.52 7.50
CA LEU A 54 -8.75 17.32 6.68
C LEU A 54 -9.56 17.88 5.52
N ILE A 55 -9.86 19.17 5.52
CA ILE A 55 -10.71 19.82 4.50
C ILE A 55 -9.82 20.62 3.56
N PHE A 56 -9.98 20.41 2.26
CA PHE A 56 -9.21 21.08 1.21
C PHE A 56 -10.06 22.14 0.50
N SER A 57 -9.41 23.16 -0.05
CA SER A 57 -10.07 24.24 -0.81
C SER A 57 -10.84 23.71 -2.03
N THR A 58 -10.43 22.54 -2.54
CA THR A 58 -11.07 21.83 -3.65
C THR A 58 -12.47 21.32 -3.33
N GLY A 59 -12.86 21.23 -2.06
CA GLY A 59 -14.09 20.56 -1.64
C GLY A 59 -13.91 19.07 -1.37
N LYS A 60 -12.68 18.56 -1.38
CA LYS A 60 -12.39 17.23 -0.86
C LYS A 60 -12.16 17.30 0.65
N MET A 61 -12.51 16.24 1.34
CA MET A 61 -12.24 16.07 2.76
C MET A 61 -11.82 14.64 3.07
N ILE A 62 -10.86 14.45 3.96
CA ILE A 62 -10.52 13.15 4.54
C ILE A 62 -11.00 13.12 5.99
N CYS A 63 -11.84 12.15 6.33
CA CYS A 63 -12.29 11.90 7.69
C CYS A 63 -11.62 10.63 8.23
N THR A 64 -10.97 10.73 9.39
CA THR A 64 -10.29 9.61 10.06
C THR A 64 -10.50 9.66 11.59
N GLY A 65 -10.22 8.56 12.27
CA GLY A 65 -10.26 8.43 13.74
C GLY A 65 -11.55 7.83 14.28
N SER A 66 -12.52 7.53 13.42
CA SER A 66 -13.75 6.86 13.85
C SER A 66 -13.59 5.34 13.84
N SER A 67 -14.10 4.65 14.84
CA SER A 67 -14.12 3.18 14.91
C SER A 67 -15.28 2.53 14.13
N SER A 68 -16.07 3.31 13.38
CA SER A 68 -17.22 2.79 12.62
C SER A 68 -17.58 3.66 11.42
N GLU A 69 -18.15 3.04 10.39
CA GLU A 69 -18.67 3.76 9.22
C GLU A 69 -19.80 4.74 9.60
N GLN A 70 -20.68 4.34 10.52
CA GLN A 70 -21.72 5.23 11.03
C GLN A 70 -21.13 6.45 11.76
N GLY A 71 -20.06 6.25 12.53
CA GLY A 71 -19.34 7.34 13.19
C GLY A 71 -18.75 8.33 12.19
N VAL A 72 -18.16 7.84 11.10
CA VAL A 72 -17.73 8.70 9.98
C VAL A 72 -18.91 9.48 9.42
N ARG A 73 -20.03 8.83 9.07
CA ARG A 73 -21.21 9.52 8.50
C ARG A 73 -21.75 10.60 9.44
N ARG A 74 -21.79 10.34 10.75
CA ARG A 74 -22.16 11.34 11.77
C ARG A 74 -21.17 12.49 11.86
N ALA A 75 -19.86 12.22 11.74
CA ALA A 75 -18.84 13.26 11.72
C ALA A 75 -19.02 14.18 10.51
N VAL A 76 -19.21 13.60 9.32
CA VAL A 76 -19.47 14.34 8.08
C VAL A 76 -20.72 15.21 8.23
N LYS A 77 -21.82 14.65 8.75
CA LYS A 77 -23.04 15.42 8.99
C LYS A 77 -22.78 16.62 9.92
N LYS A 78 -22.04 16.44 11.02
CA LYS A 78 -21.67 17.55 11.92
C LYS A 78 -20.81 18.61 11.25
N VAL A 79 -19.94 18.22 10.31
CA VAL A 79 -19.15 19.18 9.53
C VAL A 79 -20.06 19.98 8.60
N VAL A 80 -20.96 19.30 7.88
CA VAL A 80 -21.97 19.91 7.01
C VAL A 80 -22.82 20.93 7.78
N ASP A 81 -23.45 20.50 8.87
CA ASP A 81 -24.33 21.33 9.69
C ASP A 81 -23.60 22.60 10.18
N LYS A 82 -22.34 22.47 10.62
CA LYS A 82 -21.53 23.62 11.08
C LYS A 82 -21.15 24.58 9.96
N LEU A 83 -20.88 24.08 8.77
CA LEU A 83 -20.55 24.91 7.61
C LEU A 83 -21.80 25.71 7.17
N GLU A 84 -22.95 25.04 7.08
CA GLU A 84 -24.21 25.67 6.69
C GLU A 84 -24.67 26.72 7.70
N ASN A 85 -24.62 26.41 9.00
CA ASN A 85 -24.96 27.34 10.08
C ASN A 85 -24.06 28.60 10.12
N ARG A 86 -22.92 28.57 9.42
CA ARG A 86 -21.96 29.69 9.33
C ARG A 86 -21.96 30.34 7.94
N GLY A 87 -23.02 30.11 7.16
CA GLY A 87 -23.29 30.78 5.89
C GLY A 87 -22.64 30.15 4.67
N VAL A 88 -22.07 28.93 4.79
CA VAL A 88 -21.52 28.21 3.63
C VAL A 88 -22.66 27.49 2.91
N LYS A 89 -23.06 28.00 1.74
CA LYS A 89 -24.07 27.36 0.89
C LYS A 89 -23.48 26.11 0.23
N LEU A 90 -23.96 24.93 0.61
CA LEU A 90 -23.61 23.67 -0.03
C LEU A 90 -24.65 23.34 -1.11
N ARG A 91 -24.20 22.98 -2.32
CA ARG A 91 -25.08 22.65 -3.47
C ARG A 91 -25.82 21.33 -3.30
N GLY A 92 -25.39 20.45 -2.39
CA GLY A 92 -26.01 19.15 -2.19
C GLY A 92 -25.36 18.33 -1.09
N LYS A 93 -25.84 17.09 -0.93
CA LYS A 93 -25.28 16.15 0.05
C LYS A 93 -23.89 15.69 -0.38
N PRO A 94 -22.89 15.74 0.52
CA PRO A 94 -21.55 15.29 0.17
C PRO A 94 -21.51 13.78 -0.05
N GLN A 95 -20.73 13.34 -1.02
CA GLN A 95 -20.50 11.92 -1.29
C GLN A 95 -19.46 11.38 -0.32
N VAL A 96 -19.81 10.35 0.44
CA VAL A 96 -18.91 9.71 1.41
C VAL A 96 -18.50 8.33 0.89
N LYS A 97 -17.20 8.13 0.68
CA LYS A 97 -16.62 6.86 0.23
C LYS A 97 -15.63 6.34 1.28
N ILE A 98 -15.86 5.14 1.78
CA ILE A 98 -14.92 4.45 2.67
C ILE A 98 -13.69 4.06 1.87
N GLN A 99 -12.52 4.45 2.35
CA GLN A 99 -11.24 4.19 1.69
C GLN A 99 -10.45 3.10 2.38
N ASN A 100 -10.54 3.02 3.71
CA ASN A 100 -9.85 2.01 4.49
C ASN A 100 -10.59 1.70 5.80
N VAL A 101 -10.57 0.43 6.19
CA VAL A 101 -11.06 -0.10 7.46
C VAL A 101 -9.91 -0.89 8.08
N VAL A 102 -9.53 -0.51 9.30
CA VAL A 102 -8.50 -1.19 10.10
C VAL A 102 -9.17 -1.99 11.19
N ALA A 103 -8.86 -3.29 11.25
CA ALA A 103 -9.40 -4.22 12.23
C ALA A 103 -8.29 -4.91 13.02
N LEU A 104 -8.52 -5.09 14.32
CA LEU A 104 -7.77 -6.01 15.16
C LEU A 104 -8.48 -7.34 15.20
N LEU A 105 -7.70 -8.41 15.12
CA LEU A 105 -8.16 -9.78 15.12
C LEU A 105 -7.52 -10.54 16.28
N ASP A 106 -8.27 -11.45 16.88
CA ASP A 106 -7.76 -12.44 17.82
C ASP A 106 -8.32 -13.81 17.44
N PHE A 107 -7.43 -14.70 16.98
CA PHE A 107 -7.79 -16.05 16.55
C PHE A 107 -7.98 -17.01 17.75
N GLY A 108 -7.65 -16.58 18.97
CA GLY A 108 -7.74 -17.39 20.19
C GLY A 108 -6.77 -18.57 20.25
N LYS A 109 -5.76 -18.58 19.37
CA LYS A 109 -4.74 -19.65 19.26
C LYS A 109 -3.46 -19.12 18.64
N LYS A 110 -2.33 -19.67 19.09
CA LYS A 110 -1.00 -19.30 18.57
C LYS A 110 -0.88 -19.58 17.07
N ILE A 111 -0.15 -18.71 16.38
CA ILE A 111 0.19 -18.87 14.96
C ILE A 111 1.66 -19.28 14.88
N ASN A 112 1.95 -20.36 14.17
CA ASN A 112 3.33 -20.68 13.80
C ASN A 112 3.73 -19.84 12.58
N LEU A 113 4.41 -18.72 12.83
CA LEU A 113 4.78 -17.74 11.80
C LEU A 113 5.73 -18.33 10.75
N GLU A 114 6.70 -19.14 11.15
CA GLU A 114 7.61 -19.82 10.21
C GLU A 114 6.86 -20.76 9.26
N LYS A 115 5.92 -21.55 9.79
CA LYS A 115 5.09 -22.43 8.98
C LYS A 115 4.18 -21.63 8.07
N ALA A 116 3.60 -20.53 8.56
CA ALA A 116 2.77 -19.64 7.76
C ALA A 116 3.59 -19.01 6.62
N ALA A 117 4.80 -18.52 6.89
CA ALA A 117 5.70 -17.96 5.88
C ALA A 117 6.04 -18.98 4.77
N LYS A 118 6.26 -20.25 5.15
CA LYS A 118 6.51 -21.33 4.19
C LYS A 118 5.27 -21.77 3.39
N SER A 119 4.07 -21.61 3.96
CA SER A 119 2.83 -22.16 3.39
C SER A 119 2.01 -21.14 2.59
N LEU A 120 2.19 -19.84 2.89
CA LEU A 120 1.44 -18.75 2.30
C LEU A 120 2.31 -18.02 1.29
N THR A 121 1.78 -17.80 0.10
CA THR A 121 2.40 -16.93 -0.90
C THR A 121 2.24 -15.46 -0.49
N LYS A 122 3.09 -14.56 -1.02
CA LYS A 122 3.05 -13.11 -0.71
C LYS A 122 3.15 -12.79 0.78
N THR A 123 4.05 -13.50 1.47
CA THR A 123 4.39 -13.22 2.86
C THR A 123 5.79 -12.66 3.00
N ILE A 124 5.98 -11.79 3.99
CA ILE A 124 7.29 -11.30 4.43
C ILE A 124 7.40 -11.63 5.92
N TYR A 125 8.42 -12.41 6.29
CA TYR A 125 8.69 -12.78 7.67
C TYR A 125 10.19 -12.76 7.92
N GLU A 126 10.65 -11.64 8.47
CA GLU A 126 12.05 -11.41 8.86
C GLU A 126 12.05 -11.02 10.35
N PRO A 127 12.08 -11.98 11.28
CA PRO A 127 11.85 -11.72 12.71
C PRO A 127 12.86 -10.74 13.33
N GLU A 128 14.07 -10.66 12.77
CA GLU A 128 15.11 -9.70 13.18
C GLU A 128 14.77 -8.25 12.82
N GLN A 129 13.94 -8.04 11.79
CA GLN A 129 13.52 -6.72 11.31
C GLN A 129 12.11 -6.35 11.81
N PHE A 130 11.21 -7.32 11.88
CA PHE A 130 9.83 -7.13 12.33
C PHE A 130 9.29 -8.41 12.99
N PRO A 131 8.75 -8.34 14.22
CA PRO A 131 8.33 -9.52 14.99
C PRO A 131 7.06 -10.23 14.47
N GLY A 132 6.42 -9.70 13.43
CA GLY A 132 5.21 -10.26 12.82
C GLY A 132 5.43 -10.73 11.39
N LEU A 133 4.51 -11.53 10.87
CA LEU A 133 4.46 -11.91 9.46
C LEU A 133 3.51 -10.97 8.72
N ILE A 134 3.98 -10.36 7.63
CA ILE A 134 3.16 -9.53 6.75
C ILE A 134 2.61 -10.43 5.65
N TYR A 135 1.29 -10.53 5.51
CA TYR A 135 0.63 -11.32 4.48
C TYR A 135 -0.30 -10.45 3.64
N GLN A 136 -0.09 -10.46 2.33
CA GLN A 136 -0.94 -9.73 1.38
C GLN A 136 -1.98 -10.68 0.77
N LEU A 137 -3.26 -10.37 0.96
CA LEU A 137 -4.37 -11.06 0.32
C LEU A 137 -4.80 -10.30 -0.92
N ASP A 138 -4.99 -11.01 -2.04
CA ASP A 138 -5.43 -10.39 -3.30
C ASP A 138 -6.93 -10.07 -3.30
N GLN A 139 -7.72 -10.94 -2.69
CA GLN A 139 -9.18 -10.80 -2.64
C GLN A 139 -9.70 -11.10 -1.23
N PRO A 140 -10.33 -10.13 -0.54
CA PRO A 140 -10.24 -8.69 -0.84
C PRO A 140 -8.79 -8.19 -0.71
N LYS A 141 -8.42 -7.16 -1.48
CA LYS A 141 -7.06 -6.59 -1.49
C LYS A 141 -6.71 -6.00 -0.12
N THR A 142 -6.07 -6.79 0.72
CA THR A 142 -5.84 -6.47 2.14
C THR A 142 -4.45 -6.91 2.58
N VAL A 143 -3.95 -6.31 3.64
CA VAL A 143 -2.68 -6.67 4.27
C VAL A 143 -2.95 -7.05 5.71
N ALA A 144 -2.47 -8.22 6.11
CA ALA A 144 -2.56 -8.74 7.46
C ALA A 144 -1.17 -8.77 8.11
N LEU A 145 -1.04 -8.20 9.29
CA LEU A 145 0.12 -8.35 10.17
C LEU A 145 -0.22 -9.43 11.20
N LEU A 146 0.44 -10.57 11.14
CA LEU A 146 0.18 -11.74 12.00
C LEU A 146 1.23 -11.84 13.09
N PHE A 147 0.82 -12.11 14.32
CA PHE A 147 1.72 -12.28 15.46
C PHE A 147 1.62 -13.71 16.03
N SER A 148 2.74 -14.22 16.56
CA SER A 148 2.85 -15.59 17.07
C SER A 148 1.85 -15.90 18.19
N ASN A 149 1.43 -14.88 18.94
CA ASN A 149 0.44 -14.98 20.01
C ASN A 149 -1.01 -15.18 19.52
N GLY A 150 -1.26 -15.17 18.21
CA GLY A 150 -2.62 -15.35 17.66
C GLY A 150 -3.38 -14.05 17.42
N LYS A 151 -2.78 -12.89 17.66
CA LYS A 151 -3.35 -11.59 17.28
C LYS A 151 -2.97 -11.25 15.84
N ALA A 152 -3.79 -10.44 15.20
CA ALA A 152 -3.46 -9.85 13.91
C ALA A 152 -4.04 -8.45 13.72
N VAL A 153 -3.42 -7.67 12.84
CA VAL A 153 -3.94 -6.40 12.34
C VAL A 153 -4.28 -6.56 10.87
N LEU A 154 -5.50 -6.20 10.47
CA LEU A 154 -5.93 -6.20 9.08
C LEU A 154 -6.17 -4.77 8.60
N THR A 155 -5.63 -4.41 7.44
CA THR A 155 -5.83 -3.10 6.78
C THR A 155 -6.02 -3.28 5.28
N GLY A 156 -6.54 -2.24 4.61
CA GLY A 156 -6.79 -2.21 3.16
C GLY A 156 -8.23 -2.53 2.76
N ALA A 157 -9.03 -3.07 3.68
CA ALA A 157 -10.44 -3.38 3.42
C ALA A 157 -11.27 -2.09 3.29
N ARG A 158 -12.32 -2.10 2.49
CA ARG A 158 -13.21 -0.94 2.28
C ARG A 158 -14.57 -1.06 2.95
N SER A 159 -14.85 -2.19 3.57
CA SER A 159 -16.09 -2.44 4.29
C SER A 159 -15.91 -3.48 5.39
N LYS A 160 -16.84 -3.49 6.34
CA LYS A 160 -16.91 -4.57 7.34
C LYS A 160 -17.02 -5.96 6.71
N ARG A 161 -17.77 -6.09 5.61
CA ARG A 161 -17.94 -7.36 4.88
C ARG A 161 -16.63 -7.88 4.30
N GLU A 162 -15.80 -6.99 3.73
CA GLU A 162 -14.47 -7.36 3.25
C GLU A 162 -13.55 -7.80 4.39
N VAL A 163 -13.62 -7.14 5.56
CA VAL A 163 -12.89 -7.58 6.76
C VAL A 163 -13.30 -9.01 7.12
N GLU A 164 -14.60 -9.31 7.21
CA GLU A 164 -15.11 -10.65 7.55
C GLU A 164 -14.70 -11.70 6.51
N GLU A 165 -14.67 -11.36 5.22
CA GLU A 165 -14.18 -12.24 4.16
C GLU A 165 -12.69 -12.52 4.27
N ALA A 166 -11.87 -11.49 4.48
CA ALA A 166 -10.43 -11.62 4.67
C ALA A 166 -10.12 -12.49 5.90
N VAL A 167 -10.84 -12.30 7.00
CA VAL A 167 -10.70 -13.11 8.22
C VAL A 167 -10.99 -14.59 7.95
N ARG A 168 -12.07 -14.91 7.24
CA ARG A 168 -12.38 -16.30 6.86
C ARG A 168 -11.28 -16.92 5.99
N LYS A 169 -10.70 -16.14 5.06
CA LYS A 169 -9.57 -16.59 4.22
C LYS A 169 -8.31 -16.81 5.07
N LEU A 170 -8.01 -15.91 6.00
CA LEU A 170 -6.89 -16.04 6.95
C LEU A 170 -7.04 -17.29 7.83
N GLU A 171 -8.21 -17.51 8.42
CA GLU A 171 -8.45 -18.68 9.27
C GLU A 171 -8.21 -19.99 8.51
N LYS A 172 -8.72 -20.07 7.27
CA LYS A 172 -8.55 -21.22 6.39
C LYS A 172 -7.08 -21.42 5.99
N ALA A 173 -6.35 -20.33 5.77
CA ALA A 173 -4.95 -20.39 5.34
C ALA A 173 -4.02 -20.78 6.50
N LEU A 174 -4.29 -20.29 7.71
CA LEU A 174 -3.44 -20.49 8.89
C LEU A 174 -3.73 -21.79 9.64
N PHE A 175 -5.01 -22.20 9.73
CA PHE A 175 -5.42 -23.25 10.68
C PHE A 175 -6.07 -24.48 10.05
N ARG A 176 -6.24 -24.53 8.72
CA ARG A 176 -6.82 -25.73 8.11
C ARG A 176 -5.88 -26.92 8.28
N LYS A 177 -6.34 -27.94 9.02
CA LYS A 177 -5.66 -29.24 9.15
C LYS A 177 -5.42 -29.83 7.75
N GLY A 178 -4.20 -30.31 7.51
CA GLY A 178 -3.76 -30.74 6.20
C GLY A 178 -4.63 -31.85 5.62
N ARG A 179 -5.27 -31.58 4.48
CA ARG A 179 -5.17 -32.56 3.40
C ARG A 179 -3.83 -32.28 2.75
N ARG A 180 -2.86 -33.19 2.94
CA ARG A 180 -1.73 -33.31 2.01
C ARG A 180 -2.35 -33.49 0.63
N ARG A 181 -2.50 -32.41 -0.14
CA ARG A 181 -2.54 -32.56 -1.59
C ARG A 181 -1.12 -32.94 -1.95
N ARG A 182 -0.90 -34.22 -2.24
CA ARG A 182 0.14 -34.59 -3.22
C ARG A 182 -0.18 -33.71 -4.43
N VAL A 183 0.65 -32.71 -4.69
CA VAL A 183 0.68 -32.10 -6.01
C VAL A 183 1.19 -33.20 -6.92
N LYS A 184 0.28 -33.84 -7.66
CA LYS A 184 0.67 -34.43 -8.93
C LYS A 184 1.16 -33.24 -9.75
N ALA A 185 2.40 -33.30 -10.21
CA ALA A 185 2.88 -32.44 -11.26
C ALA A 185 1.87 -32.53 -12.41
N SER A 186 1.14 -31.44 -12.65
CA SER A 186 0.45 -31.24 -13.91
C SER A 186 1.05 -29.97 -14.48
N GLY A 187 2.09 -30.16 -15.29
CA GLY A 187 2.56 -29.13 -16.18
C GLY A 187 1.40 -28.68 -17.07
N ARG A 188 1.21 -27.37 -17.14
CA ARG A 188 0.90 -26.69 -18.39
C ARG A 188 1.86 -25.51 -18.41
N GLY A 189 2.81 -25.56 -19.34
CA GLY A 189 3.84 -24.55 -19.49
C GLY A 189 3.20 -23.21 -19.82
N GLU A 190 3.57 -22.19 -19.06
CA GLU A 190 3.57 -20.83 -19.56
C GLU A 190 4.64 -20.73 -20.67
N PRO A 191 4.42 -19.93 -21.72
CA PRO A 191 5.37 -19.81 -22.82
C PRO A 191 6.72 -19.27 -22.28
N PRO A 192 7.86 -19.55 -22.96
CA PRO A 192 9.16 -19.05 -22.52
C PRO A 192 9.17 -17.53 -22.62
N VAL A 193 8.98 -16.86 -21.47
CA VAL A 193 9.21 -15.44 -21.32
C VAL A 193 10.71 -15.20 -21.53
N SER A 194 11.09 -14.37 -22.50
CA SER A 194 12.51 -14.10 -22.79
C SER A 194 13.20 -13.59 -21.52
N SER A 195 14.48 -13.95 -21.32
CA SER A 195 15.28 -13.52 -20.15
C SER A 195 15.24 -12.00 -19.95
N LEU A 196 15.10 -11.26 -21.06
CA LEU A 196 14.95 -9.80 -21.12
C LEU A 196 13.59 -9.31 -20.61
N GLN A 197 12.48 -9.95 -21.03
CA GLN A 197 11.14 -9.65 -20.53
C GLN A 197 11.05 -9.91 -19.02
N ARG A 198 11.67 -11.00 -18.54
CA ARG A 198 11.73 -11.32 -17.12
C ARG A 198 12.55 -10.30 -16.33
N ALA A 199 13.64 -9.79 -16.91
CA ALA A 199 14.43 -8.71 -16.30
C ALA A 199 13.63 -7.41 -16.21
N LEU A 200 12.86 -7.07 -17.26
CA LEU A 200 12.00 -5.90 -17.27
C LEU A 200 10.95 -5.95 -16.14
N GLU A 201 10.30 -7.10 -15.93
CA GLU A 201 9.34 -7.28 -14.82
C GLU A 201 9.99 -7.05 -13.44
N ILE A 202 11.23 -7.51 -13.26
CA ILE A 202 11.98 -7.31 -12.01
C ILE A 202 12.32 -5.83 -11.83
N LEU A 203 12.71 -5.15 -12.91
CA LEU A 203 13.06 -3.73 -12.90
C LEU A 203 11.82 -2.86 -12.63
N GLU A 204 10.69 -3.11 -13.30
CA GLU A 204 9.41 -2.43 -13.06
C GLU A 204 9.01 -2.56 -11.58
N ALA A 205 9.08 -3.77 -11.02
CA ALA A 205 8.79 -3.99 -9.61
C ALA A 205 9.76 -3.21 -8.69
N THR A 206 11.04 -3.19 -9.04
CA THR A 206 12.10 -2.51 -8.26
C THR A 206 11.90 -0.99 -8.24
N TYR A 207 11.47 -0.39 -9.36
CA TYR A 207 11.35 1.06 -9.52
C TYR A 207 9.93 1.60 -9.33
N SER A 208 8.91 0.74 -9.23
CA SER A 208 7.51 1.13 -9.00
C SER A 208 7.31 2.06 -7.81
N LEU A 209 8.11 1.95 -6.75
CA LEU A 209 8.02 2.82 -5.58
C LEU A 209 8.76 4.15 -5.76
N CYS A 210 9.75 4.21 -6.65
CA CYS A 210 10.50 5.41 -6.99
C CYS A 210 9.66 6.38 -7.83
N GLU A 211 8.80 5.86 -8.72
CA GLU A 211 7.87 6.61 -9.56
C GLU A 211 6.97 7.56 -8.74
N PHE A 212 6.56 7.12 -7.55
CA PHE A 212 5.68 7.89 -6.66
C PHE A 212 6.42 8.62 -5.53
N CYS A 213 7.75 8.55 -5.51
CA CYS A 213 8.56 9.11 -4.41
C CYS A 213 8.83 10.61 -4.60
N GLY A 214 8.25 11.45 -3.75
CA GLY A 214 8.45 12.91 -3.74
C GLY A 214 9.65 13.43 -2.92
N SER A 215 10.51 12.55 -2.40
CA SER A 215 11.64 12.92 -1.51
C SER A 215 12.97 12.95 -2.27
N SER A 216 13.91 13.86 -1.95
CA SER A 216 15.26 13.84 -2.55
C SER A 216 15.94 12.48 -2.37
N CYS A 217 16.60 11.96 -3.41
CA CYS A 217 17.37 10.71 -3.32
C CYS A 217 18.57 10.82 -2.37
N GLU A 218 18.98 12.05 -2.01
CA GLU A 218 19.99 12.30 -0.97
C GLU A 218 19.47 11.99 0.44
N VAL A 219 18.16 12.10 0.64
CA VAL A 219 17.47 11.84 1.91
C VAL A 219 16.34 10.83 1.64
N CYS A 220 16.69 9.73 0.98
CA CYS A 220 15.73 8.68 0.65
C CYS A 220 15.19 8.10 1.97
N PRO A 221 13.86 8.09 2.20
CA PRO A 221 13.28 7.43 3.38
C PRO A 221 13.41 5.91 3.32
N TYR A 222 13.78 5.34 2.17
CA TYR A 222 13.84 3.90 1.90
C TYR A 222 15.10 3.50 1.09
N PRO A 223 16.33 3.82 1.55
CA PRO A 223 17.55 3.68 0.74
C PRO A 223 17.94 2.22 0.43
N ASN A 224 17.37 1.25 1.14
CA ASN A 224 17.67 -0.17 0.99
C ASN A 224 16.49 -1.00 0.49
N LEU A 225 15.41 -0.35 0.02
CA LEU A 225 14.21 -1.03 -0.44
C LEU A 225 14.41 -1.55 -1.86
N GLY A 226 14.12 -2.83 -2.07
CA GLY A 226 14.32 -3.54 -3.32
C GLY A 226 13.38 -4.74 -3.42
N VAL A 227 13.51 -5.50 -4.51
CA VAL A 227 12.66 -6.66 -4.80
C VAL A 227 13.47 -7.93 -4.66
N TYR A 228 12.93 -8.88 -3.91
CA TYR A 228 13.53 -10.21 -3.80
C TYR A 228 13.06 -11.12 -4.94
N VAL A 229 14.01 -11.79 -5.58
CA VAL A 229 13.80 -12.71 -6.70
C VAL A 229 14.36 -14.07 -6.32
N GLU A 230 13.48 -15.06 -6.13
CA GLU A 230 13.85 -16.40 -5.65
C GLU A 230 14.65 -17.19 -6.69
N LYS A 231 14.31 -17.04 -7.98
CA LYS A 231 15.01 -17.67 -9.11
C LYS A 231 15.09 -16.69 -10.27
N ALA A 232 16.29 -16.50 -10.76
CA ALA A 232 16.59 -15.78 -11.99
C ALA A 232 17.69 -16.54 -12.72
N SER A 233 17.58 -16.67 -14.05
CA SER A 233 18.68 -17.20 -14.85
C SER A 233 19.86 -16.21 -14.81
N GLU A 234 21.06 -16.70 -15.10
CA GLU A 234 22.25 -15.82 -15.24
C GLU A 234 21.99 -14.71 -16.25
N GLU A 235 21.30 -15.02 -17.35
CA GLU A 235 20.96 -14.06 -18.38
C GLU A 235 19.96 -12.99 -17.89
N THR A 236 18.93 -13.37 -17.12
CA THR A 236 18.01 -12.41 -16.48
C THR A 236 18.74 -11.52 -15.48
N LEU A 237 19.67 -12.07 -14.70
CA LEU A 237 20.47 -11.29 -13.74
C LEU A 237 21.40 -10.33 -14.45
N LYS A 238 22.00 -10.75 -15.58
CA LYS A 238 22.82 -9.90 -16.43
C LYS A 238 22.04 -8.66 -16.86
N TYR A 239 20.87 -8.82 -17.48
CA TYR A 239 20.03 -7.69 -17.88
C TYR A 239 19.54 -6.86 -16.69
N THR A 240 19.16 -7.50 -15.58
CA THR A 240 18.73 -6.80 -14.36
C THR A 240 19.85 -5.94 -13.78
N SER A 241 21.10 -6.40 -13.84
CA SER A 241 22.27 -5.72 -13.28
C SER A 241 22.66 -4.44 -14.02
N LEU A 242 22.21 -4.26 -15.26
CA LEU A 242 22.43 -3.05 -16.04
C LEU A 242 21.77 -1.85 -15.36
N LEU A 243 20.51 -2.02 -14.95
CA LEU A 243 19.70 -0.93 -14.41
C LEU A 243 19.47 -1.03 -12.90
N ALA A 244 19.76 -2.16 -12.25
CA ALA A 244 19.59 -2.35 -10.81
C ALA A 244 20.78 -3.10 -10.21
N SER A 245 20.81 -3.24 -8.88
CA SER A 245 21.89 -3.91 -8.15
C SER A 245 21.37 -5.22 -7.54
N PRO A 246 21.48 -6.36 -8.25
CA PRO A 246 21.17 -7.68 -7.70
C PRO A 246 22.26 -8.14 -6.73
N GLU A 247 21.88 -8.44 -5.49
CA GLU A 247 22.75 -8.99 -4.44
C GLU A 247 22.38 -10.44 -4.17
N LYS A 248 23.35 -11.36 -4.24
CA LYS A 248 23.11 -12.79 -4.01
C LYS A 248 22.78 -13.03 -2.53
N CYS A 249 21.66 -13.71 -2.29
CA CYS A 249 21.22 -14.15 -0.97
C CYS A 249 21.29 -15.67 -0.87
N ARG A 250 21.04 -16.23 0.33
CA ARG A 250 21.07 -17.69 0.58
C ARG A 250 20.18 -18.51 -0.38
N LYS A 251 19.08 -17.96 -0.90
CA LYS A 251 18.14 -18.65 -1.81
C LYS A 251 17.54 -17.75 -2.91
N GLY A 252 18.35 -16.90 -3.54
CA GLY A 252 17.87 -15.97 -4.58
C GLY A 252 18.71 -14.70 -4.65
N PHE A 253 18.11 -13.62 -5.14
CA PHE A 253 18.75 -12.32 -5.35
C PHE A 253 17.87 -11.19 -4.82
N TYR A 254 18.46 -10.24 -4.09
CA TYR A 254 17.80 -9.02 -3.68
C TYR A 254 18.21 -7.89 -4.61
N VAL A 255 17.25 -7.34 -5.36
CA VAL A 255 17.50 -6.37 -6.42
C VAL A 255 17.17 -4.97 -5.91
N LYS A 256 18.19 -4.14 -5.76
CA LYS A 256 18.06 -2.75 -5.29
C LYS A 256 18.05 -1.77 -6.46
N PRO A 257 17.28 -0.67 -6.39
CA PRO A 257 17.37 0.38 -7.38
C PRO A 257 18.75 1.06 -7.33
N LYS A 258 19.35 1.30 -8.49
CA LYS A 258 20.52 2.17 -8.64
C LYS A 258 20.06 3.61 -8.54
N ARG A 259 20.81 4.42 -7.78
CA ARG A 259 20.49 5.83 -7.54
C ARG A 259 20.40 6.65 -8.83
N GLU A 260 21.31 6.43 -9.76
CA GLU A 260 21.35 7.13 -11.06
C GLU A 260 20.08 6.88 -11.90
N ILE A 261 19.62 5.62 -11.94
CA ILE A 261 18.40 5.24 -12.66
C ILE A 261 17.16 5.81 -11.96
N SER A 262 17.11 5.80 -10.61
CA SER A 262 16.03 6.45 -9.86
C SER A 262 15.95 7.95 -10.13
N LEU A 263 17.08 8.64 -10.32
CA LEU A 263 17.12 10.08 -10.63
C LEU A 263 16.65 10.35 -12.07
N LEU A 264 17.05 9.52 -13.04
CA LEU A 264 16.59 9.61 -14.42
C LEU A 264 15.07 9.41 -14.52
N LEU A 265 14.54 8.39 -13.83
CA LEU A 265 13.09 8.14 -13.75
C LEU A 265 12.29 9.33 -13.22
N ARG A 266 12.84 10.06 -12.24
CA ARG A 266 12.19 11.25 -11.68
C ARG A 266 12.14 12.42 -12.66
N ASN A 267 13.19 12.60 -13.45
CA ASN A 267 13.34 13.75 -14.34
C ASN A 267 12.73 13.50 -15.73
N SER A 268 12.28 12.28 -16.01
CA SER A 268 11.62 11.91 -17.25
C SER A 268 10.12 12.19 -17.20
N ALA A 269 9.56 12.57 -18.34
CA ALA A 269 8.11 12.64 -18.56
C ALA A 269 7.53 11.35 -19.17
N GLU A 270 8.39 10.36 -19.44
CA GLU A 270 8.02 9.05 -20.00
C GLU A 270 7.41 8.13 -18.91
N ASP A 271 6.55 7.19 -19.33
CA ASP A 271 6.04 6.13 -18.45
C ASP A 271 7.19 5.24 -17.95
N LEU A 272 7.09 4.77 -16.70
CA LEU A 272 8.10 3.93 -16.05
C LEU A 272 8.53 2.75 -16.93
N ARG A 273 7.56 2.08 -17.56
CA ARG A 273 7.82 0.90 -18.37
C ARG A 273 8.55 1.26 -19.65
N ASP A 274 8.11 2.30 -20.34
CA ASP A 274 8.70 2.74 -21.61
C ASP A 274 10.14 3.23 -21.41
N LEU A 275 10.39 3.96 -20.32
CA LEU A 275 11.74 4.42 -19.99
C LEU A 275 12.67 3.24 -19.66
N LEU A 276 12.20 2.26 -18.88
CA LEU A 276 12.99 1.06 -18.56
C LEU A 276 13.28 0.21 -19.80
N VAL A 277 12.32 0.06 -20.72
CA VAL A 277 12.52 -0.63 -22.01
C VAL A 277 13.60 0.07 -22.83
N ARG A 278 13.53 1.40 -22.94
CA ARG A 278 14.51 2.19 -23.69
C ARG A 278 15.90 2.09 -23.09
N LEU A 279 16.04 2.34 -21.79
CA LEU A 279 17.32 2.25 -21.07
C LEU A 279 17.93 0.86 -21.15
N LEU A 280 17.11 -0.20 -21.03
CA LEU A 280 17.59 -1.57 -21.13
C LEU A 280 18.06 -1.89 -22.55
N SER A 281 17.34 -1.42 -23.58
CA SER A 281 17.70 -1.61 -24.98
C SER A 281 18.98 -0.85 -25.37
N GLU A 282 19.16 0.38 -24.88
CA GLU A 282 20.38 1.17 -25.09
C GLU A 282 21.61 0.51 -24.47
N GLN A 283 21.50 0.00 -23.25
CA GLN A 283 22.60 -0.68 -22.54
C GLN A 283 22.96 -2.03 -23.17
N VAL A 284 21.96 -2.79 -23.64
CA VAL A 284 22.18 -4.06 -24.34
C VAL A 284 22.90 -3.85 -25.68
N ASN A 285 22.57 -2.78 -26.42
CA ASN A 285 23.24 -2.45 -27.67
C ASN A 285 24.70 -1.96 -27.44
N LEU A 286 24.96 -1.23 -26.35
CA LEU A 286 26.32 -0.79 -25.98
C LEU A 286 27.23 -1.97 -25.59
N GLU A 287 26.72 -2.96 -24.85
CA GLU A 287 27.49 -4.18 -24.57
C GLU A 287 27.80 -4.99 -25.84
N ALA A 288 26.88 -5.03 -26.80
CA ALA A 288 27.07 -5.74 -28.07
C ALA A 288 28.16 -5.08 -28.95
N LEU A 289 28.34 -3.76 -28.85
CA LEU A 289 29.37 -3.01 -29.56
C LEU A 289 30.76 -3.05 -28.88
N GLN A 290 30.84 -3.37 -27.58
CA GLN A 290 32.11 -3.53 -26.85
C GLN A 290 32.71 -4.94 -26.97
N LEU A 291 31.95 -5.89 -27.52
CA LEU A 291 32.33 -7.28 -27.76
C LEU A 291 32.63 -7.59 -29.25
N ALA A 292 32.58 -6.57 -30.11
CA ALA A 292 32.91 -6.62 -31.54
C ALA A 292 34.21 -5.86 -31.82
#